data_AF-A0A150J4J7-F1
#
_entry.id   AF-A0A150J4J7-F1
#
_cell.length_a   1.000
_cell.length_b   1.000
_cell.length_c   1.000
_cell.angle_alpha   90.00
_cell.angle_beta   90.00
_cell.angle_gamma   90.00
#
_symmetry.space_group_name_H-M   'P 1'
#
loop_
_entity.id
_entity.type
_entity.pdbx_description
1 polymer ?
#
loop_
_entity_poly.entity_id
_entity_poly.type
_entity_poly.pdbx_seq_one_letter_code
_entity_poly.pdbx_strand_id
1 'polypeptide(L)'
;MEHRTIFTAREISEMAIAIALSTVLSFIKVFQMPQGGSITAGSMIPIIYLALRNRPKVALTGSILYGIVQFMVEPFFVHPAQFILDYPLAFGALGIATFMKKYPFIGAGIGVSLRFICHFLSGFIFFGMYAPEGINPIYYSAIYNGSYLIPELVVTAIFIYILSKKKLIDAFK
;
A
#
# COMPACT_ATOMS: atom_id res chain seq x y z
N MET A 1 3.56 -33.75 -19.49
CA MET A 1 3.75 -32.28 -19.41
C MET A 1 3.91 -31.93 -17.94
N GLU A 2 5.07 -31.45 -17.50
CA GLU A 2 5.20 -30.92 -16.14
C GLU A 2 4.32 -29.67 -16.00
N HIS A 3 3.38 -29.68 -15.06
CA HIS A 3 2.67 -28.47 -14.64
C HIS A 3 3.67 -27.56 -13.91
N ARG A 4 4.30 -26.64 -14.63
CA ARG A 4 5.04 -25.54 -14.01
C ARG A 4 4.04 -24.59 -13.36
N THR A 5 3.88 -24.70 -12.05
CA THR A 5 3.03 -23.79 -11.29
C THR A 5 3.67 -22.39 -11.25
N ILE A 6 2.85 -21.36 -11.46
CA ILE A 6 3.32 -19.97 -11.47
C ILE A 6 3.78 -19.53 -10.07
N PHE A 7 3.06 -20.00 -9.06
CA PHE A 7 3.30 -19.77 -7.65
C PHE A 7 3.37 -21.11 -6.90
N THR A 8 4.25 -21.18 -5.92
CA THR A 8 4.29 -22.30 -4.98
C THR A 8 3.21 -22.15 -3.90
N ALA A 9 2.85 -23.25 -3.22
CA ALA A 9 1.90 -23.19 -2.09
C ALA A 9 2.39 -22.25 -0.97
N ARG A 10 3.71 -22.20 -0.73
CA ARG A 10 4.34 -21.27 0.21
C ARG A 10 4.10 -19.82 -0.20
N GLU A 11 4.34 -19.47 -1.47
CA GLU A 11 4.16 -18.10 -1.97
C GLU A 11 2.69 -17.65 -1.90
N ILE A 12 1.75 -18.54 -2.22
CA ILE A 12 0.31 -18.26 -2.08
C ILE A 12 -0.05 -18.02 -0.62
N SER A 13 0.46 -18.85 0.29
CA SER A 13 0.22 -18.71 1.73
C SER A 13 0.80 -17.41 2.29
N GLU A 14 2.03 -17.04 1.89
CA GLU A 14 2.66 -15.79 2.31
C GLU A 14 1.87 -14.57 1.81
N MET A 15 1.38 -14.57 0.56
CA MET A 15 0.49 -13.51 0.05
C MET A 15 -0.81 -13.44 0.85
N ALA A 16 -1.48 -14.58 1.08
CA ALA A 16 -2.75 -14.61 1.80
C ALA A 16 -2.62 -14.11 3.25
N ILE A 17 -1.56 -14.51 3.96
CA ILE A 17 -1.29 -14.04 5.33
C ILE A 17 -1.00 -12.54 5.34
N ALA A 18 -0.16 -12.04 4.41
CA ALA A 18 0.15 -10.62 4.33
C ALA A 18 -1.09 -9.78 4.03
N ILE A 19 -1.93 -10.22 3.09
CA ILE A 19 -3.20 -9.56 2.75
C ILE A 19 -4.13 -9.56 3.97
N ALA A 20 -4.36 -10.72 4.60
CA ALA A 20 -5.25 -10.84 5.74
C ALA A 20 -4.82 -9.96 6.92
N LEU A 21 -3.52 -9.98 7.27
CA LEU A 21 -2.99 -9.15 8.34
C LEU A 21 -3.11 -7.66 8.01
N SER A 22 -2.80 -7.27 6.78
CA SER A 22 -2.91 -5.87 6.33
C SER A 22 -4.36 -5.38 6.40
N THR A 23 -5.31 -6.21 5.99
CA THR A 23 -6.75 -5.91 6.07
C THR A 23 -7.23 -5.80 7.52
N VAL A 24 -6.78 -6.67 8.43
CA VAL A 24 -7.13 -6.53 9.85
C VAL A 24 -6.56 -5.23 10.42
N LEU A 25 -5.31 -4.91 10.11
CA LEU A 25 -4.68 -3.67 10.54
C LEU A 25 -5.32 -2.42 9.92
N SER A 26 -5.92 -2.51 8.72
CA SER A 26 -6.63 -1.39 8.09
C SER A 26 -7.94 -1.04 8.81
N PHE A 27 -8.55 -1.98 9.53
CA PHE A 27 -9.73 -1.69 10.37
C PHE A 27 -9.39 -0.90 11.63
N ILE A 28 -8.14 -1.00 12.11
CA ILE A 28 -7.69 -0.28 13.29
C ILE A 28 -7.22 1.11 12.84
N LYS A 29 -8.18 2.02 12.67
CA LYS A 29 -7.94 3.42 12.27
C LYS A 29 -7.66 4.26 13.52
N VAL A 30 -6.44 4.78 13.62
CA VAL A 30 -6.02 5.74 14.66
C VAL A 30 -6.64 7.11 14.38
N PHE A 31 -6.74 7.46 13.10
CA PHE A 31 -7.38 8.68 12.64
C PHE A 31 -7.98 8.47 11.25
N GLN A 32 -9.15 9.05 10.98
CA GLN A 32 -9.82 8.96 9.69
C GLN A 32 -10.28 10.35 9.25
N MET A 33 -9.94 10.71 8.02
CA MET A 33 -10.33 11.94 7.34
C MET A 33 -11.67 11.75 6.59
N PRO A 34 -12.40 12.85 6.29
CA PRO A 34 -13.77 12.77 5.77
C PRO A 34 -13.91 12.03 4.43
N GLN A 35 -12.90 12.09 3.56
CA GLN A 35 -12.89 11.45 2.23
C GLN A 35 -12.08 10.13 2.26
N GLY A 36 -12.06 9.42 3.38
CA GLY A 36 -11.50 8.06 3.51
C GLY A 36 -10.00 7.95 3.81
N GLY A 37 -9.24 9.04 3.74
CA GLY A 37 -7.82 9.05 4.09
C GLY A 37 -7.64 8.66 5.55
N SER A 38 -6.83 7.64 5.85
CA SER A 38 -6.77 7.07 7.20
C SER A 38 -5.34 6.79 7.63
N ILE A 39 -5.05 7.07 8.90
CA ILE A 39 -3.85 6.61 9.61
C ILE A 39 -4.26 5.35 10.35
N THR A 40 -3.65 4.23 10.01
CA THR A 40 -3.99 2.88 10.48
C THR A 40 -2.97 2.38 11.50
N ALA A 41 -3.19 1.19 12.07
CA ALA A 41 -2.22 0.49 12.90
C ALA A 41 -1.04 -0.11 12.08
N GLY A 42 -0.66 0.53 10.97
CA GLY A 42 0.42 0.09 10.09
C GLY A 42 -0.01 -0.97 9.07
N SER A 43 -1.17 -0.77 8.42
CA SER A 43 -1.70 -1.68 7.40
C SER A 43 -0.77 -1.91 6.20
N MET A 44 0.14 -0.98 5.90
CA MET A 44 1.15 -1.17 4.83
C MET A 44 2.30 -2.10 5.21
N ILE A 45 2.52 -2.34 6.51
CA ILE A 45 3.68 -3.08 7.02
C ILE A 45 3.72 -4.52 6.47
N PRO A 46 2.64 -5.33 6.55
CA PRO A 46 2.72 -6.71 6.09
C PRO A 46 2.90 -6.83 4.57
N ILE A 47 2.33 -5.91 3.78
CA ILE A 47 2.54 -5.87 2.32
C ILE A 47 3.97 -5.49 1.96
N ILE A 48 4.53 -4.46 2.59
CA ILE A 48 5.93 -4.07 2.35
C ILE A 48 6.88 -5.16 2.83
N TYR A 49 6.58 -5.81 3.95
CA TYR A 49 7.32 -6.98 4.43
C TYR A 49 7.29 -8.13 3.40
N LEU A 50 6.10 -8.46 2.87
CA LEU A 50 5.94 -9.45 1.79
C LEU A 50 6.84 -9.09 0.60
N ALA A 51 6.83 -7.81 0.19
CA ALA A 51 7.63 -7.32 -0.93
C ALA A 51 9.14 -7.44 -0.70
N LEU A 52 9.62 -7.05 0.47
CA LEU A 52 11.04 -7.15 0.83
C LEU A 52 11.51 -8.61 0.93
N ARG A 53 10.62 -9.52 1.36
CA ARG A 53 10.93 -10.95 1.51
C ARG A 53 10.96 -11.67 0.16
N ASN A 54 9.96 -11.44 -0.70
CA ASN A 54 9.67 -12.28 -1.86
C ASN A 54 10.15 -11.73 -3.20
N ARG A 55 10.17 -12.56 -4.25
CA ARG A 55 10.50 -12.13 -5.61
C ARG A 55 9.42 -11.20 -6.19
N PRO A 56 9.74 -10.38 -7.22
CA PRO A 56 8.83 -9.34 -7.71
C PRO A 56 7.43 -9.85 -8.09
N LYS A 57 7.34 -11.05 -8.67
CA LYS A 57 6.05 -11.62 -9.08
C LYS A 57 5.10 -11.82 -7.88
N VAL A 58 5.60 -12.31 -6.76
CA VAL A 58 4.80 -12.52 -5.53
C VAL A 58 4.48 -11.19 -4.86
N ALA A 59 5.48 -10.30 -4.78
CA ALA A 59 5.33 -8.97 -4.17
C ALA A 59 4.26 -8.14 -4.87
N LEU A 60 4.35 -8.01 -6.20
CA LEU A 60 3.43 -7.21 -6.99
C LEU A 60 2.04 -7.83 -7.02
N THR A 61 1.91 -9.14 -7.24
CA THR A 61 0.61 -9.82 -7.22
C THR A 61 -0.06 -9.69 -5.85
N GLY A 62 0.65 -9.97 -4.76
CA GLY A 62 0.09 -9.84 -3.41
C GLY A 62 -0.36 -8.41 -3.06
N SER A 63 0.41 -7.41 -3.50
CA SER A 63 0.07 -6.00 -3.26
C SER A 63 -1.12 -5.51 -4.10
N ILE A 64 -1.23 -5.95 -5.36
CA ILE A 64 -2.39 -5.68 -6.22
C ILE A 64 -3.65 -6.35 -5.65
N LEU A 65 -3.53 -7.63 -5.25
CA LEU A 65 -4.63 -8.36 -4.63
C LEU A 65 -5.07 -7.70 -3.32
N TYR A 66 -4.13 -7.18 -2.52
CA TYR A 66 -4.47 -6.39 -1.34
C TYR A 66 -5.33 -5.17 -1.70
N GLY A 67 -4.99 -4.44 -2.77
CA GLY A 67 -5.82 -3.33 -3.25
C GLY A 67 -7.24 -3.75 -3.65
N ILE A 68 -7.39 -4.92 -4.27
CA ILE A 68 -8.71 -5.49 -4.58
C ILE A 68 -9.47 -5.83 -3.30
N VAL A 69 -8.82 -6.43 -2.31
CA VAL A 69 -9.46 -6.72 -1.01
C VAL A 69 -9.88 -5.44 -0.31
N GLN A 70 -9.06 -4.39 -0.33
CA GLN A 70 -9.42 -3.09 0.23
C GLN A 70 -10.66 -2.48 -0.44
N PHE A 71 -10.79 -2.61 -1.77
CA PHE A 71 -12.01 -2.22 -2.47
C PHE A 71 -13.23 -3.05 -2.03
N MET A 72 -13.09 -4.35 -1.84
CA MET A 72 -14.21 -5.19 -1.38
C MET A 72 -14.66 -4.86 0.04
N VAL A 73 -13.74 -4.40 0.88
CA VAL A 73 -13.95 -4.14 2.29
C VAL A 73 -14.53 -2.74 2.53
N GLU A 74 -13.97 -1.70 1.89
CA GLU A 74 -14.48 -0.33 1.94
C GLU A 74 -14.67 0.19 0.51
N PRO A 75 -15.74 -0.24 -0.19
CA PRO A 75 -15.96 0.08 -1.59
C PRO A 75 -16.33 1.55 -1.77
N PHE A 76 -15.56 2.25 -2.59
CA PHE A 76 -15.88 3.59 -3.08
C PHE A 76 -15.54 3.67 -4.57
N PHE A 77 -16.58 3.70 -5.40
CA PHE A 77 -16.45 3.66 -6.85
C PHE A 77 -17.11 4.87 -7.49
N VAL A 78 -16.31 5.67 -8.21
CA VAL A 78 -16.80 6.83 -8.98
C VAL A 78 -16.51 6.65 -10.47
N HIS A 79 -15.35 6.10 -10.81
CA HIS A 79 -14.91 5.95 -12.19
C HIS A 79 -13.92 4.79 -12.32
N PRO A 80 -13.86 4.04 -13.44
CA PRO A 80 -12.90 2.95 -13.61
C PRO A 80 -11.43 3.37 -13.40
N ALA A 81 -11.04 4.54 -13.89
CA ALA A 81 -9.69 5.06 -13.67
C ALA A 81 -9.44 5.45 -12.20
N GLN A 82 -10.45 5.98 -11.50
CA GLN A 82 -10.37 6.24 -10.05
C GLN A 82 -10.17 4.93 -9.29
N PHE A 83 -10.94 3.89 -9.62
CA PHE A 83 -10.80 2.56 -9.02
C PHE A 83 -9.38 2.02 -9.19
N ILE A 84 -8.82 2.09 -10.41
CA ILE A 84 -7.44 1.64 -10.65
C ILE A 84 -6.46 2.44 -9.80
N LEU A 85 -6.58 3.77 -9.77
CA LEU A 85 -5.68 4.65 -9.04
C LEU A 85 -5.78 4.47 -7.52
N ASP A 86 -6.96 4.30 -6.94
CA ASP A 86 -7.14 4.23 -5.49
C ASP A 86 -6.99 2.82 -4.92
N TYR A 87 -7.12 1.79 -5.75
CA TYR A 87 -7.09 0.40 -5.30
C TYR A 87 -5.93 -0.39 -5.95
N PRO A 88 -6.11 -1.22 -7.00
CA PRO A 88 -5.02 -2.06 -7.53
C PRO A 88 -3.67 -1.37 -7.73
N LEU A 89 -3.65 -0.15 -8.29
CA LEU A 89 -2.40 0.53 -8.62
C LEU A 89 -1.76 1.18 -7.38
N ALA A 90 -2.53 1.90 -6.57
CA ALA A 90 -2.04 2.50 -5.32
C ALA A 90 -1.44 1.46 -4.38
N PHE A 91 -2.14 0.36 -4.14
CA PHE A 91 -1.64 -0.69 -3.28
C PHE A 91 -0.57 -1.55 -3.97
N GLY A 92 -0.72 -1.83 -5.27
CA GLY A 92 0.29 -2.53 -6.08
C GLY A 92 1.65 -1.85 -6.06
N ALA A 93 1.69 -0.52 -6.00
CA ALA A 93 2.91 0.28 -5.90
C ALA A 93 3.77 -0.06 -4.66
N LEU A 94 3.15 -0.48 -3.56
CA LEU A 94 3.87 -0.94 -2.36
C LEU A 94 4.78 -2.15 -2.67
N GLY A 95 4.37 -2.99 -3.63
CA GLY A 95 5.11 -4.16 -4.09
C GLY A 95 6.47 -3.83 -4.73
N ILE A 96 6.69 -2.58 -5.18
CA ILE A 96 7.96 -2.12 -5.78
C ILE A 96 9.12 -2.20 -4.78
N ALA A 97 8.85 -2.22 -3.47
CA ALA A 97 9.87 -2.41 -2.44
C ALA A 97 10.70 -3.69 -2.65
N THR A 98 10.18 -4.69 -3.36
CA THR A 98 10.90 -5.92 -3.76
C THR A 98 12.18 -5.68 -4.55
N PHE A 99 12.34 -4.55 -5.24
CA PHE A 99 13.54 -4.24 -6.01
C PHE A 99 14.65 -3.60 -5.16
N MET A 100 14.30 -3.15 -3.95
CA MET A 100 15.19 -2.41 -3.06
C MET A 100 15.46 -3.18 -1.75
N LYS A 101 15.53 -4.52 -1.80
CA LYS A 101 15.74 -5.37 -0.60
C LYS A 101 17.00 -5.04 0.18
N LYS A 102 18.06 -4.58 -0.50
CA LYS A 102 19.31 -4.12 0.13
C LYS A 102 19.13 -2.81 0.90
N TYR A 103 18.14 -2.00 0.51
CA TYR A 103 17.80 -0.72 1.12
C TYR A 103 16.31 -0.67 1.48
N PRO A 104 15.86 -1.44 2.49
CA PRO A 104 14.44 -1.59 2.82
C PRO A 104 13.69 -0.26 3.00
N PHE A 105 14.34 0.74 3.59
CA PHE A 105 13.79 2.09 3.76
C PHE A 105 13.52 2.80 2.44
N ILE A 106 14.46 2.70 1.51
CA ILE A 106 14.32 3.30 0.19
C ILE A 106 13.21 2.58 -0.57
N GLY A 107 13.13 1.24 -0.45
CA GLY A 107 12.05 0.45 -1.02
C GLY A 107 10.67 0.85 -0.49
N ALA A 108 10.51 0.93 0.82
CA ALA A 108 9.27 1.37 1.45
C ALA A 108 8.91 2.82 1.04
N GLY A 109 9.89 3.73 1.07
CA GLY A 109 9.71 5.13 0.67
C GLY A 109 9.27 5.28 -0.79
N ILE A 110 9.87 4.52 -1.71
CA ILE A 110 9.46 4.52 -3.13
C ILE A 110 8.04 3.98 -3.28
N GLY A 111 7.72 2.86 -2.64
CA GLY A 111 6.39 2.26 -2.72
C GLY A 111 5.29 3.19 -2.21
N VAL A 112 5.50 3.82 -1.06
CA VAL A 112 4.52 4.77 -0.49
C VAL A 112 4.46 6.07 -1.29
N SER A 113 5.58 6.55 -1.84
CA SER A 113 5.58 7.72 -2.74
C SER A 113 4.78 7.47 -4.01
N LEU A 114 4.92 6.28 -4.61
CA LEU A 114 4.13 5.89 -5.77
C LEU A 114 2.64 5.73 -5.43
N ARG A 115 2.32 5.17 -4.26
CA ARG A 115 0.96 5.14 -3.72
C ARG A 115 0.39 6.56 -3.56
N PHE A 116 1.17 7.49 -3.01
CA PHE A 116 0.80 8.89 -2.89
C PHE A 116 0.52 9.51 -4.26
N ILE A 117 1.36 9.28 -5.27
CA ILE A 117 1.13 9.80 -6.63
C ILE A 117 -0.21 9.29 -7.18
N CYS A 118 -0.54 8.00 -6.96
CA CYS A 118 -1.82 7.44 -7.40
C CYS A 118 -3.02 8.15 -6.75
N HIS A 119 -3.02 8.26 -5.41
CA HIS A 119 -4.10 8.92 -4.68
C HIS A 119 -4.15 10.43 -4.91
N PHE A 120 -3.00 11.08 -5.14
CA PHE A 120 -2.92 12.48 -5.52
C PHE A 120 -3.58 12.72 -6.87
N LEU A 121 -3.26 11.90 -7.88
CA LEU A 121 -3.88 11.99 -9.20
C LEU A 121 -5.38 11.69 -9.11
N SER A 122 -5.78 10.66 -8.36
CA SER A 122 -7.20 10.36 -8.14
C SER A 122 -7.92 11.54 -7.47
N GLY A 123 -7.34 12.07 -6.40
CA GLY A 123 -7.89 13.18 -5.63
C GLY A 123 -8.05 14.45 -6.46
N PHE A 124 -7.06 14.76 -7.30
CA PHE A 124 -7.09 15.91 -8.19
C PHE A 124 -8.15 15.76 -9.28
N ILE A 125 -8.22 14.58 -9.93
CA ILE A 125 -9.09 14.35 -11.09
C ILE A 125 -10.55 14.14 -10.68
N PHE A 126 -10.82 13.39 -9.60
CA PHE A 126 -12.16 12.93 -9.24
C PHE A 126 -12.72 13.55 -7.96
N PHE A 127 -11.88 14.10 -7.09
CA PHE A 127 -12.28 14.62 -5.78
C PHE A 127 -11.99 16.12 -5.61
N GLY A 128 -11.58 16.81 -6.68
CA GLY A 128 -11.30 18.25 -6.65
C GLY A 128 -12.50 19.10 -6.22
N MET A 129 -13.72 18.60 -6.40
CA MET A 129 -14.97 19.22 -5.94
C MET A 129 -15.08 19.37 -4.42
N TYR A 130 -14.26 18.66 -3.65
CA TYR A 130 -14.21 18.78 -2.19
C TYR A 130 -13.23 19.87 -1.72
N ALA A 131 -12.50 20.51 -2.64
CA ALA A 131 -11.62 21.61 -2.29
C ALA A 131 -12.45 22.81 -1.77
N PRO A 132 -12.07 23.43 -0.63
CA PRO A 132 -12.72 24.64 -0.15
C PRO A 132 -12.66 25.79 -1.17
N GLU A 133 -13.61 26.73 -1.04
CA GLU A 133 -13.67 27.88 -1.93
C GLU A 133 -12.35 28.67 -1.93
N GLY A 134 -11.82 28.96 -3.12
CA GLY A 134 -10.53 29.63 -3.29
C GLY A 134 -9.29 28.73 -3.19
N ILE A 135 -9.41 27.43 -2.87
CA ILE A 135 -8.27 26.50 -2.84
C ILE A 135 -8.17 25.74 -4.17
N ASN A 136 -6.98 25.75 -4.79
CA ASN A 136 -6.73 24.97 -6.01
C ASN A 136 -6.83 23.45 -5.70
N PRO A 137 -7.62 22.68 -6.47
CA PRO A 137 -7.77 21.23 -6.30
C PRO A 137 -6.46 20.44 -6.28
N ILE A 138 -5.42 20.89 -6.98
CA ILE A 138 -4.08 20.27 -6.97
C ILE A 138 -3.48 20.35 -5.57
N TYR A 139 -3.46 21.54 -4.95
CA TYR A 139 -2.93 21.71 -3.60
C TYR A 139 -3.79 20.97 -2.57
N TYR A 140 -5.11 21.03 -2.71
CA TYR A 140 -6.03 20.29 -1.85
C TYR A 140 -5.73 18.79 -1.89
N SER A 141 -5.62 18.19 -3.07
CA SER A 141 -5.32 16.75 -3.22
C SER A 141 -3.95 16.38 -2.65
N ALA A 142 -2.92 17.20 -2.89
CA ALA A 142 -1.58 16.94 -2.38
C ALA A 142 -1.53 16.98 -0.84
N ILE A 143 -2.15 18.00 -0.24
CA ILE A 143 -2.18 18.17 1.21
C ILE A 143 -3.01 17.05 1.85
N TYR A 144 -4.21 16.79 1.32
CA TYR A 144 -5.11 15.77 1.86
C TYR A 144 -4.49 14.37 1.84
N ASN A 145 -3.89 13.97 0.71
CA ASN A 145 -3.25 12.67 0.61
C ASN A 145 -1.94 12.59 1.40
N GLY A 146 -1.19 13.68 1.45
CA GLY A 146 0.06 13.76 2.20
C GLY A 146 -0.17 13.66 3.69
N SER A 147 -1.24 14.26 4.22
CA SER A 147 -1.49 14.34 5.65
C SER A 147 -1.72 12.99 6.33
N TYR A 148 -2.24 11.98 5.61
CA TYR A 148 -2.37 10.62 6.17
C TYR A 148 -1.24 9.68 5.70
N LEU A 149 -0.71 9.84 4.47
CA LEU A 149 0.34 8.96 3.97
C LEU A 149 1.72 9.22 4.59
N ILE A 150 2.02 10.46 4.98
CA ILE A 150 3.30 10.77 5.64
C ILE A 150 3.38 10.07 7.02
N PRO A 151 2.38 10.18 7.93
CA PRO A 151 2.38 9.40 9.17
C PRO A 151 2.45 7.89 8.95
N GLU A 152 1.68 7.37 7.98
CA GLU A 152 1.71 5.96 7.59
C GLU A 152 3.11 5.50 7.12
N LEU A 153 3.82 6.34 6.34
CA LEU A 153 5.20 6.09 5.93
C LEU A 153 6.14 6.07 7.12
N VAL A 154 6.01 7.02 8.06
CA VAL A 154 6.86 7.08 9.26
C VAL A 154 6.70 5.83 10.11
N VAL A 155 5.46 5.42 10.41
CA VAL A 155 5.16 4.20 11.16
C VAL A 155 5.75 2.99 10.44
N THR A 156 5.51 2.88 9.13
CA THR A 156 6.04 1.78 8.31
C THR A 156 7.57 1.75 8.34
N ALA A 157 8.23 2.89 8.17
CA ALA A 157 9.69 2.99 8.17
C ALA A 157 10.29 2.57 9.52
N ILE A 158 9.68 2.94 10.63
CA ILE A 158 10.10 2.51 11.98
C ILE A 158 10.01 0.98 12.12
N PHE A 159 8.90 0.37 11.69
CA PHE A 159 8.76 -1.08 11.77
C PHE A 159 9.74 -1.82 10.86
N ILE A 160 9.90 -1.37 9.60
CA ILE A 160 10.88 -1.92 8.69
C ILE A 160 12.31 -1.75 9.25
N TYR A 161 12.58 -0.68 10.00
CA TYR A 161 13.85 -0.49 10.70
C TYR A 161 14.10 -1.59 11.72
N ILE A 162 13.13 -1.81 12.60
CA ILE A 162 13.19 -2.81 13.65
C ILE A 162 13.39 -4.20 13.04
N LEU A 163 12.61 -4.56 12.02
CA LEU A 163 12.70 -5.85 11.33
C LEU A 163 14.06 -6.05 10.65
N SER A 164 14.58 -5.01 10.00
CA SER A 164 15.90 -5.05 9.34
C SER A 164 17.03 -5.22 10.36
N LYS A 165 17.02 -4.42 11.44
CA LYS A 165 18.05 -4.47 12.49
C LYS A 165 18.07 -5.81 13.23
N LYS A 166 16.91 -6.42 13.42
CA LYS A 166 16.77 -7.74 14.05
C LYS A 166 16.97 -8.91 13.07
N LYS A 167 17.28 -8.64 11.80
CA LYS A 167 17.42 -9.66 10.72
C LYS A 167 16.16 -10.55 10.57
N LEU A 168 14.99 -9.99 10.82
CA LEU A 168 13.71 -10.71 10.80
C LEU A 168 13.10 -10.81 9.40
N ILE A 169 13.51 -9.95 8.45
CA ILE A 169 13.00 -9.95 7.07
C ILE A 169 13.26 -11.30 6.38
N ASP A 170 14.45 -11.86 6.60
CA ASP A 170 14.89 -13.13 6.01
C ASP A 170 14.80 -14.30 6.99
N ALA A 171 14.22 -14.10 8.19
CA ALA A 171 14.07 -15.17 9.16
C ALA A 171 13.22 -16.30 8.57
N PHE A 172 13.66 -17.55 8.77
CA PHE A 172 12.97 -18.76 8.30
C PHE A 172 12.80 -18.83 6.77
N LYS A 173 13.71 -18.20 6.01
CA LYS A 173 13.77 -18.42 4.56
C LYS A 173 14.16 -19.85 4.22
#